data_AF-A0A7W7GHD4-F1
#
_entry.id   AF-A0A7W7GHD4-F1
#
_cell.length_a   1.000
_cell.length_b   1.000
_cell.length_c   1.000
_cell.angle_alpha   90.00
_cell.angle_beta   90.00
_cell.angle_gamma   90.00
#
_symmetry.space_group_name_H-M   'P 1'
#
loop_
_entity.id
_entity.type
_entity.pdbx_description
1 polymer ?
#
loop_
_entity_poly.entity_id
_entity_poly.type
_entity_poly.pdbx_seq_one_letter_code
_entity_poly.pdbx_strand_id
1 'polypeptide(L)' 'MAEIIQRDGAWAFDGDTVRITPGLHRSVPLFRQTYGEVAVPLAAVSGIVLEPERRGGRLRSRLREGADPLLQATRSSP' A
#
# COMPACT_ATOMS: atom_id res chain seq x y z
N MET A 1 -12.63 -9.94 -8.09
CA MET A 1 -11.34 -9.71 -7.41
C MET A 1 -10.39 -9.12 -8.42
N ALA A 2 -9.72 -8.02 -8.07
CA ALA A 2 -8.73 -7.37 -8.92
C ALA A 2 -7.39 -7.34 -8.19
N GLU A 3 -6.30 -7.65 -8.88
CA GLU A 3 -4.97 -7.76 -8.29
C GLU A 3 -3.95 -6.98 -9.13
N ILE A 4 -3.03 -6.31 -8.45
CA ILE A 4 -1.87 -5.65 -9.05
C ILE A 4 -0.64 -6.28 -8.40
N ILE A 5 0.18 -6.95 -9.21
CA ILE A 5 1.37 -7.65 -8.73
C ILE A 5 2.60 -6.95 -9.29
N GLN A 6 3.51 -6.56 -8.41
CA GLN A 6 4.77 -5.89 -8.73
C GLN A 6 5.94 -6.52 -7.95
N ARG A 7 7.17 -6.18 -8.32
CA ARG A 7 8.37 -6.71 -7.63
C ARG A 7 8.40 -6.33 -6.15
N ASP A 8 7.89 -5.15 -5.82
CA ASP A 8 7.88 -4.56 -4.49
C ASP A 8 6.66 -4.95 -3.65
N GLY A 9 5.70 -5.68 -4.22
CA GLY A 9 4.55 -6.20 -3.50
C GLY A 9 3.33 -6.48 -4.38
N ALA A 10 2.23 -6.82 -3.73
CA ALA A 10 0.94 -7.04 -4.37
C ALA A 10 -0.15 -6.21 -3.70
N TRP A 11 -1.11 -5.75 -4.50
CA TRP A 11 -2.33 -5.10 -4.04
C TRP A 11 -3.51 -5.95 -4.47
N ALA A 12 -4.34 -6.39 -3.54
CA ALA A 12 -5.55 -7.15 -3.81
C ALA A 12 -6.79 -6.36 -3.38
N PHE A 13 -7.80 -6.38 -4.24
CA PHE A 13 -9.10 -5.77 -3.97
C PHE A 13 -10.16 -6.85 -3.73
N ASP A 14 -10.69 -6.89 -2.52
CA ASP A 14 -11.67 -7.89 -2.06
C ASP A 14 -13.08 -7.34 -1.88
N GLY A 15 -13.32 -6.08 -2.28
CA GLY A 15 -14.65 -5.47 -2.36
C GLY A 15 -14.73 -4.15 -1.60
N ASP A 16 -14.34 -4.14 -0.34
CA ASP A 16 -14.31 -2.94 0.50
C ASP A 16 -12.92 -2.60 1.02
N THR A 17 -11.93 -3.47 0.80
CA THR A 17 -10.59 -3.35 1.34
C THR A 17 -9.54 -3.52 0.23
N VAL A 18 -8.47 -2.75 0.36
CA VAL A 18 -7.23 -2.92 -0.40
C VAL A 18 -6.22 -3.58 0.53
N ARG A 19 -5.82 -4.81 0.20
CA ARG A 19 -4.77 -5.54 0.92
C ARG A 19 -3.43 -5.32 0.22
N ILE A 20 -2.46 -4.79 0.95
CA ILE A 20 -1.13 -4.46 0.45
C ILE A 20 -0.14 -5.44 1.09
N THR A 21 0.36 -6.39 0.30
CA THR A 21 1.35 -7.36 0.75
C THR A 21 2.74 -6.90 0.27
N PRO A 22 3.72 -6.71 1.17
CA PRO A 22 5.07 -6.33 0.78
C PRO A 22 5.75 -7.45 -0.02
N GLY A 23 6.55 -7.08 -1.01
CA GLY A 23 7.37 -8.02 -1.77
C GLY A 23 8.55 -8.53 -0.95
N LEU A 24 9.07 -9.70 -1.32
CA LEU A 24 10.20 -10.35 -0.65
C LEU A 24 11.57 -9.96 -1.24
N HIS A 25 11.59 -9.08 -2.25
CA HIS A 25 12.84 -8.68 -2.90
C HIS A 25 13.66 -7.78 -1.95
N ARG A 26 15.00 -7.95 -1.95
CA ARG A 26 15.93 -7.19 -1.08
C ARG A 26 15.84 -5.66 -1.15
N SER A 27 15.24 -5.12 -2.22
CA SER A 27 15.03 -3.68 -2.37
C SER A 27 13.81 -3.15 -1.61
N VAL A 28 12.94 -4.03 -1.11
CA VAL A 28 11.80 -3.65 -0.29
C VAL A 28 12.32 -3.31 1.11
N PRO A 29 12.00 -2.13 1.69
CA PRO A 29 12.47 -1.76 3.02
C PRO A 29 12.14 -2.82 4.07
N LEU A 30 13.12 -3.16 4.93
CA LEU A 30 12.97 -4.20 5.94
C LEU A 30 11.74 -3.97 6.82
N PHE A 31 11.49 -2.72 7.22
CA PHE A 31 10.31 -2.38 8.01
C PHE A 31 9.00 -2.84 7.35
N ARG A 32 8.85 -2.66 6.04
CA ARG A 32 7.64 -3.12 5.34
C ARG A 32 7.54 -4.64 5.30
N GLN A 33 8.66 -5.33 5.06
CA GLN A 33 8.69 -6.80 5.09
C GLN A 33 8.32 -7.34 6.49
N THR A 34 8.84 -6.72 7.54
CA THR A 34 8.57 -7.09 8.93
C THR A 34 7.14 -6.73 9.37
N TYR A 35 6.63 -5.58 8.93
CA TYR A 35 5.26 -5.14 9.20
C TYR A 35 4.23 -6.06 8.53
N GLY A 36 4.60 -6.66 7.41
CA GLY A 36 3.78 -7.64 6.73
C GLY A 36 2.63 -6.99 5.95
N GLU A 37 1.58 -7.77 5.75
CA GLU A 37 0.41 -7.34 5.00
C GLU A 37 -0.36 -6.23 5.74
N VAL A 38 -0.87 -5.28 4.96
CA VAL A 38 -1.65 -4.14 5.43
C VAL A 38 -3.02 -4.13 4.79
N ALA A 39 -4.08 -4.09 5.60
CA ALA A 39 -5.45 -3.89 5.13
C ALA A 39 -5.84 -2.42 5.20
N VAL A 40 -6.26 -1.84 4.08
CA VAL A 40 -6.72 -0.45 3.96
C VAL A 40 -8.18 -0.44 3.51
N PRO A 41 -9.13 -0.02 4.36
CA PRO A 41 -10.52 0.13 3.94
C PRO A 41 -10.66 1.17 2.82
N LEU A 42 -11.50 0.93 1.83
CA LEU A 42 -11.77 1.90 0.75
C LEU A 42 -12.31 3.23 1.29
N ALA A 43 -13.07 3.19 2.38
CA ALA A 43 -13.54 4.40 3.05
C ALA A 43 -12.38 5.31 3.51
N ALA A 44 -11.20 4.75 3.77
CA ALA A 44 -9.99 5.48 4.11
C ALA A 44 -9.22 6.03 2.89
N VAL A 45 -9.59 5.67 1.66
CA VAL A 45 -8.98 6.20 0.44
C VAL A 45 -9.68 7.50 0.05
N SER A 46 -8.91 8.58 -0.09
CA SER A 46 -9.36 9.91 -0.52
C SER A 46 -9.21 10.14 -2.02
N GLY A 47 -8.42 9.33 -2.71
CA GLY A 47 -8.31 9.36 -4.16
C GLY A 47 -7.26 8.39 -4.71
N ILE A 48 -7.35 8.11 -6.00
CA ILE A 48 -6.40 7.29 -6.74
C ILE A 48 -5.88 8.12 -7.92
N VAL A 49 -4.57 8.08 -8.16
CA VAL A 49 -3.95 8.75 -9.31
C VAL A 49 -3.00 7.76 -9.99
N LEU A 50 -3.13 7.65 -11.32
CA LEU A 50 -2.12 6.99 -12.15
C LEU A 50 -1.21 8.06 -12.74
N GLU A 51 0.06 8.05 -12.34
CA GLU A 51 1.07 8.97 -12.84
C GLU A 51 1.91 8.28 -13.93
N PRO A 52 2.11 8.89 -15.11
CA PRO A 52 2.96 8.32 -16.15
C PRO A 52 4.43 8.35 -15.73
N GLU A 53 5.18 7.29 -16.03
CA GLU A 53 6.64 7.21 -15.82
C GLU A 53 7.39 6.81 -17.10
N ARG A 54 8.73 6.99 -17.12
CA ARG A 54 9.57 6.63 -18.28
C ARG A 54 9.39 5.18 -18.75
N ARG A 55 9.05 4.27 -17.84
CA ARG A 55 8.66 2.88 -18.15
C ARG A 55 7.48 2.50 -17.28
N GLY A 56 6.29 2.44 -17.86
CA GLY A 56 5.05 2.12 -17.17
C GLY A 56 4.40 3.34 -16.51
N GLY A 57 3.75 3.13 -15.37
CA GLY A 57 3.12 4.18 -14.59
C GLY A 57 3.14 3.83 -13.11
N ARG A 58 2.97 4.85 -12.27
CA ARG A 58 2.87 4.72 -10.82
C ARG A 58 1.43 4.92 -10.39
N LEU A 59 0.84 3.89 -9.82
CA LEU A 59 -0.43 4.02 -9.13
C LEU A 59 -0.17 4.57 -7.72
N ARG A 60 -0.82 5.68 -7.37
CA ARG A 60 -0.78 6.26 -6.04
C ARG A 60 -2.17 6.22 -5.42
N SER A 61 -2.28 5.62 -4.24
CA SER A 61 -3.42 5.80 -3.36
C SER A 61 -3.16 6.96 -2.42
N ARG A 62 -4.11 7.87 -2.32
CA ARG A 62 -4.14 8.93 -1.31
C ARG A 62 -5.06 8.46 -0.20
N LEU A 63 -4.53 8.46 1.01
CA LEU A 63 -5.29 8.11 2.20
C LEU A 63 -5.89 9.38 2.81
N ARG A 64 -7.01 9.23 3.52
CA ARG A 64 -7.54 10.27 4.38
C ARG A 64 -6.58 10.53 5.54
N GLU A 65 -6.70 11.70 6.14
CA GLU A 65 -5.90 12.04 7.32
C GLU A 65 -6.06 10.97 8.41
N GLY A 66 -4.95 10.61 9.04
CA GLY A 66 -4.92 9.60 10.10
C GLY A 66 -5.06 8.17 9.62
N ALA A 67 -5.28 7.90 8.34
CA ALA A 67 -5.53 6.56 7.82
C ALA A 67 -4.30 5.85 7.24
N ASP A 68 -3.11 6.45 7.31
CA ASP A 68 -1.86 5.82 6.85
C ASP A 68 -1.34 4.81 7.89
N PRO A 69 -1.39 3.50 7.58
CA PRO A 69 -1.02 2.45 8.52
C PRO A 69 0.48 2.39 8.80
N LEU A 70 1.34 2.80 7.85
CA LEU A 70 2.78 2.86 8.10
C LEU A 70 3.12 4.06 8.98
N LEU A 71 2.47 5.21 8.77
CA LEU A 71 2.63 6.35 9.68
C LEU A 71 2.16 6.00 11.10
N GLN A 72 1.01 5.34 11.24
CA GLN A 72 0.51 4.87 12.54
C GLN A 72 1.52 3.95 13.24
N ALA A 73 2.10 3.00 12.52
CA ALA A 73 3.09 2.07 13.07
C ALA A 73 4.41 2.73 13.48
N THR A 74 4.75 3.89 12.92
CA THR A 74 5.96 4.64 13.27
C THR A 74 5.74 5.69 14.36
N ARG A 75 4.49 6.05 14.67
CA ARG A 75 4.19 6.86 15.85
C ARG A 75 4.43 5.97 17.05
N SER A 76 5.42 6.31 17.87
CA SER A 76 5.68 5.64 19.15
C SER A 76 4.36 5.52 19.93
N SER A 77 3.93 4.29 20.17
CA SER A 77 2.87 4.00 21.13
C SER A 77 3.24 4.66 22.48
N PRO A 78 2.30 5.28 23.20
CA PRO A 78 2.57 5.77 24.55
C PRO A 78 3.05 4.64 25.48
#